data_AF-A0A9N7PL43-F1
#
_entry.id   AF-A0A9N7PL43-F1
#
_cell.length_a   1.000
_cell.length_b   1.000
_cell.length_c   1.000
_cell.angle_alpha   90.00
_cell.angle_beta   90.00
_cell.angle_gamma   90.00
#
_symmetry.space_group_name_H-M   'P 1'
#
loop_
_entity.id
_entity.type
_entity.pdbx_description
1 polymer ?
#
loop_
_entity_poly.entity_id
_entity_poly.type
_entity_poly.pdbx_seq_one_letter_code
_entity_poly.pdbx_strand_id
1 'polypeptide(L)'
;MSKKVSRKVLKMKRKERLKHRRKKFFIAISIGIAILLSSTFLIYTLIINNKLKDLNYAIDYHFTSRNIKSDRLLRVQQYDLLFADGDNVIVEAHGLSHEEPHAESSVKAKLTKNKKGIWELNKETLVANEK
;
A
#
# COMPACT_ATOMS: atom_id res chain seq x y z
N MET A 1 -2.46 -66.37 -20.58
CA MET A 1 -2.77 -65.59 -21.80
C MET A 1 -2.69 -64.10 -21.51
N SER A 2 -1.73 -63.37 -22.11
CA SER A 2 -1.54 -61.93 -21.89
C SER A 2 -2.44 -61.11 -22.83
N LYS A 3 -3.34 -60.29 -22.28
CA LYS A 3 -4.19 -59.38 -23.05
C LYS A 3 -3.33 -58.24 -23.62
N LYS A 4 -3.05 -58.25 -24.93
CA LYS A 4 -2.38 -57.15 -25.63
C LYS A 4 -3.27 -55.90 -25.60
N VAL A 5 -2.90 -54.93 -24.75
CA VAL A 5 -3.58 -53.64 -24.66
C VAL A 5 -3.36 -52.85 -25.95
N SER A 6 -4.43 -52.33 -26.53
CA SER A 6 -4.39 -51.54 -27.77
C SER A 6 -3.45 -50.33 -27.66
N ARG A 7 -2.60 -50.12 -28.68
CA ARG A 7 -1.69 -48.96 -28.79
C ARG A 7 -2.41 -47.62 -28.65
N LYS A 8 -3.68 -47.53 -29.05
CA LYS A 8 -4.52 -46.32 -28.89
C LYS A 8 -4.81 -46.01 -27.42
N VAL A 9 -5.09 -47.04 -26.61
CA VAL A 9 -5.36 -46.90 -25.16
C VAL A 9 -4.10 -46.45 -24.40
N LEU A 10 -2.92 -46.97 -24.77
CA LEU A 10 -1.65 -46.54 -24.20
C LEU A 10 -1.33 -45.07 -24.53
N LYS A 11 -1.60 -44.62 -25.77
CA LYS A 11 -1.45 -43.22 -26.18
C LYS A 11 -2.40 -42.28 -25.44
N MET A 12 -3.66 -42.69 -25.24
CA MET A 12 -4.65 -41.91 -24.46
C MET A 12 -4.22 -41.77 -22.99
N LYS A 13 -3.85 -42.87 -22.31
CA LYS A 13 -3.33 -42.82 -20.94
C LYS A 13 -2.08 -41.93 -20.80
N ARG A 14 -1.20 -41.90 -21.80
CA ARG A 14 -0.03 -41.00 -21.81
C ARG A 14 -0.42 -39.53 -21.92
N LYS A 15 -1.41 -39.18 -22.77
CA LYS A 15 -1.94 -37.82 -22.89
C LYS A 15 -2.62 -37.33 -21.60
N GLU A 16 -3.41 -38.18 -20.94
CA GLU A 16 -4.05 -37.87 -19.66
C GLU A 16 -3.02 -37.60 -18.56
N ARG A 17 -1.98 -38.45 -18.45
CA ARG A 17 -0.87 -38.25 -17.49
C ARG A 17 -0.14 -36.93 -17.75
N LEU A 18 0.11 -36.58 -19.02
CA LEU A 18 0.73 -35.31 -19.39
C LEU A 18 -0.18 -34.11 -19.06
N LYS A 19 -1.50 -34.21 -19.27
CA LYS A 19 -2.47 -33.18 -18.91
C LYS A 19 -2.50 -32.95 -17.39
N HIS A 20 -2.47 -34.02 -16.59
CA HIS A 20 -2.35 -33.90 -15.13
C HIS A 20 -1.02 -33.30 -14.68
N ARG A 21 0.11 -33.69 -15.28
CA ARG A 21 1.42 -33.09 -14.97
C ARG A 21 1.44 -31.59 -15.30
N ARG A 22 0.92 -31.19 -16.46
CA ARG A 22 0.78 -29.78 -16.84
C ARG A 22 -0.13 -29.02 -15.87
N LYS A 23 -1.27 -29.59 -15.48
CA LYS A 23 -2.17 -28.97 -14.48
C LYS A 23 -1.47 -28.76 -13.14
N LYS A 24 -0.72 -29.76 -12.64
CA LYS A 24 0.08 -29.63 -11.41
C LYS A 24 1.17 -28.55 -11.53
N PHE A 25 1.82 -28.46 -12.68
CA PHE A 25 2.83 -27.44 -12.97
C PHE A 25 2.24 -26.03 -12.97
N PHE A 26 1.10 -25.81 -13.61
CA PHE A 26 0.41 -24.52 -13.59
C PHE A 26 -0.05 -24.13 -12.18
N ILE A 27 -0.53 -25.08 -11.37
CA ILE A 27 -0.88 -24.84 -9.96
C ILE A 27 0.36 -24.44 -9.15
N ALA A 28 1.49 -25.12 -9.34
CA ALA A 28 2.73 -24.78 -8.66
C ALA A 28 3.23 -23.37 -9.04
N ILE A 29 3.14 -23.00 -10.32
CA ILE A 29 3.47 -21.65 -10.79
C ILE A 29 2.54 -20.61 -10.16
N SER A 30 1.22 -20.84 -10.15
CA SER A 30 0.28 -19.88 -9.58
C SER A 30 0.53 -19.66 -8.08
N ILE A 31 0.88 -20.72 -7.34
CA ILE A 31 1.25 -20.61 -5.93
C ILE A 31 2.55 -19.81 -5.78
N GLY A 32 3.57 -20.09 -6.61
CA GLY A 32 4.82 -19.35 -6.60
C GLY A 32 4.62 -17.85 -6.86
N ILE A 33 3.79 -17.50 -7.83
CA ILE A 33 3.45 -16.10 -8.13
C ILE A 33 2.70 -15.46 -6.95
N ALA A 34 1.75 -16.17 -6.34
CA ALA A 34 1.01 -15.65 -5.19
C ALA A 34 1.94 -15.38 -3.98
N ILE A 35 2.91 -16.27 -3.73
CA ILE A 35 3.90 -16.09 -2.66
C ILE A 35 4.81 -14.88 -2.97
N LEU A 36 5.25 -14.72 -4.21
CA LEU A 36 6.06 -13.57 -4.61
C LEU A 36 5.30 -12.25 -4.42
N LEU A 37 4.05 -12.17 -4.90
CA LEU A 37 3.22 -10.96 -4.77
C LEU A 37 2.90 -10.62 -3.30
N SER A 38 2.60 -11.62 -2.48
CA SER A 38 2.36 -11.38 -1.05
C SER A 38 3.62 -10.93 -0.32
N SER A 39 4.77 -11.53 -0.62
CA SER A 39 6.06 -11.14 -0.04
C SER A 39 6.44 -9.69 -0.38
N THR A 40 6.33 -9.29 -1.66
CA THR A 40 6.65 -7.92 -2.06
C THR A 40 5.71 -6.89 -1.41
N PHE A 41 4.43 -7.22 -1.28
CA PHE A 41 3.46 -6.38 -0.58
C PHE A 41 3.81 -6.22 0.91
N LEU A 42 4.16 -7.30 1.60
CA LEU A 42 4.57 -7.27 3.00
C LEU A 42 5.84 -6.43 3.20
N ILE A 43 6.85 -6.61 2.34
CA ILE A 43 8.10 -5.83 2.41
C ILE A 43 7.82 -4.34 2.20
N TYR A 44 7.00 -4.01 1.20
CA TYR A 44 6.62 -2.62 0.90
C TYR A 44 5.93 -1.95 2.10
N THR A 45 4.94 -2.62 2.70
CA THR A 45 4.24 -2.09 3.88
C THR A 45 5.17 -1.92 5.09
N LEU A 46 6.12 -2.82 5.32
CA LEU A 46 7.13 -2.69 6.38
C LEU A 46 8.05 -1.49 6.17
N ILE A 47 8.50 -1.27 4.94
CA ILE A 47 9.37 -0.13 4.59
C ILE A 47 8.61 1.19 4.84
N ILE A 48 7.36 1.29 4.36
CA ILE A 48 6.53 2.48 4.59
C ILE A 48 6.35 2.71 6.09
N ASN A 49 5.92 1.68 6.82
CA ASN A 49 5.69 1.77 8.26
C ASN A 49 6.95 2.20 9.01
N ASN A 50 8.12 1.78 8.55
CA ASN A 50 9.38 2.22 9.15
C ASN A 50 9.70 3.69 8.83
N LYS A 51 9.46 4.14 7.61
CA LYS A 51 9.63 5.55 7.22
C LYS A 51 8.64 6.48 7.93
N LEU A 52 7.41 6.02 8.17
CA LEU A 52 6.37 6.76 8.91
C LEU A 52 6.67 6.98 10.40
N LYS A 53 7.77 6.42 10.91
CA LYS A 53 8.28 6.79 12.25
C LYS A 53 8.96 8.15 12.26
N ASP A 54 9.49 8.58 11.12
CA ASP A 54 10.00 9.94 10.94
C ASP A 54 8.82 10.90 10.74
N LEU A 55 8.76 11.94 11.57
CA LEU A 55 7.69 12.92 11.53
C LEU A 55 7.65 13.67 10.20
N ASN A 56 8.81 14.05 9.64
CA ASN A 56 8.88 14.78 8.37
C ASN A 56 8.30 13.94 7.23
N TYR A 57 8.69 12.67 7.17
CA TYR A 57 8.17 11.74 6.17
C TYR A 57 6.68 11.48 6.38
N ALA A 58 6.22 11.35 7.63
CA ALA A 58 4.81 11.14 7.92
C ALA A 58 3.94 12.34 7.51
N ILE A 59 4.42 13.57 7.72
CA ILE A 59 3.76 14.78 7.23
C ILE A 59 3.65 14.70 5.71
N ASP A 60 4.77 14.64 5.00
CA ASP A 60 4.73 14.62 3.52
C ASP A 60 3.86 13.47 2.99
N TYR A 61 3.98 12.27 3.55
CA TYR A 61 3.17 11.12 3.17
C TYR A 61 1.67 11.32 3.42
N HIS A 62 1.24 11.73 4.61
CA HIS A 62 -0.19 11.84 4.92
C HIS A 62 -0.85 13.03 4.22
N PHE A 63 -0.14 14.15 4.06
CA PHE A 63 -0.66 15.35 3.41
C PHE A 63 -0.73 15.24 1.87
N THR A 64 0.08 14.37 1.26
CA THR A 64 0.04 14.08 -0.19
C THR A 64 -0.69 12.78 -0.55
N SER A 65 -0.96 11.93 0.44
CA SER A 65 -1.69 10.66 0.25
C SER A 65 -3.20 10.87 0.16
N ARG A 66 -3.88 9.95 -0.53
CA ARG A 66 -5.32 9.97 -0.79
C ARG A 66 -6.20 9.87 0.47
N ASN A 67 -5.59 9.77 1.66
CA ASN A 67 -6.27 9.71 2.93
C ASN A 67 -6.93 11.04 3.32
N ILE A 68 -6.38 12.17 2.83
CA ILE A 68 -6.98 13.51 2.90
C ILE A 68 -7.54 13.74 1.50
N LYS A 69 -8.85 13.63 1.29
CA LYS A 69 -9.43 13.60 -0.06
C LYS A 69 -9.59 14.99 -0.68
N SER A 70 -10.34 15.87 0.00
CA SER A 70 -10.71 17.20 -0.50
C SER A 70 -9.54 18.17 -0.50
N ASP A 71 -8.71 18.11 0.54
CA ASP A 71 -7.70 19.14 0.78
C ASP A 71 -6.29 18.62 0.50
N ARG A 72 -6.16 17.53 -0.27
CA ARG A 72 -4.86 16.91 -0.51
C ARG A 72 -3.89 17.90 -1.13
N LEU A 73 -2.68 17.95 -0.61
CA LEU A 73 -1.62 18.72 -1.24
C LEU A 73 -0.95 17.87 -2.33
N LEU A 74 -0.62 18.48 -3.46
CA LEU A 74 0.23 17.88 -4.49
C LEU A 74 1.63 17.63 -3.93
N ARG A 75 2.12 18.58 -3.12
CA ARG A 75 3.41 18.53 -2.43
C ARG A 75 3.36 19.47 -1.22
N VAL A 76 3.93 19.03 -0.10
CA VAL A 76 4.19 19.91 1.04
C VAL A 76 5.45 20.74 0.74
N GLN A 77 5.31 22.06 0.75
CA GLN A 77 6.43 22.99 0.55
C GLN A 77 7.02 23.42 1.90
N GLN A 78 6.14 23.75 2.84
CA GLN A 78 6.49 24.16 4.20
C GLN A 78 5.44 23.60 5.16
N TYR A 79 5.81 23.46 6.43
CA TYR A 79 4.86 23.15 7.48
C TYR A 79 5.19 23.92 8.75
N ASP A 80 4.16 24.22 9.53
CA ASP A 80 4.26 24.83 10.84
C ASP A 80 3.78 23.85 11.91
N LEU A 81 4.56 23.73 12.98
CA LEU A 81 4.23 22.93 14.16
C LEU A 81 3.44 23.78 15.13
N LEU A 82 2.12 23.58 15.15
CA LEU A 82 1.21 24.35 16.02
C LEU A 82 1.18 23.80 17.45
N PHE A 83 1.43 22.50 17.62
CA PHE A 83 1.49 21.84 18.92
C PHE A 83 2.31 20.55 18.85
N ALA A 84 3.09 20.25 19.89
CA ALA A 84 3.80 18.99 20.02
C ALA A 84 3.93 18.57 21.50
N ASP A 85 3.49 17.35 21.81
CA ASP A 85 3.50 16.76 23.17
C ASP A 85 4.09 15.35 23.14
N GLY A 86 5.08 15.12 22.28
CA GLY A 86 5.81 13.86 22.12
C GLY A 86 5.05 12.75 21.37
N ASP A 87 3.81 12.48 21.76
CA ASP A 87 2.94 11.46 21.15
C ASP A 87 1.84 12.06 20.27
N ASN A 88 1.60 13.36 20.39
CA ASN A 88 0.62 14.10 19.58
C ASN A 88 1.30 15.31 18.97
N VAL A 89 1.02 15.56 17.69
CA VAL A 89 1.50 16.74 16.97
C VAL A 89 0.35 17.32 16.16
N ILE A 90 0.20 18.65 16.17
CA ILE A 90 -0.70 19.36 15.25
C ILE A 90 0.18 20.12 14.27
N VAL A 91 -0.03 19.84 12.99
CA VAL A 91 0.74 20.42 11.89
C VAL A 91 -0.20 21.16 10.96
N GLU A 92 0.22 22.34 10.55
CA GLU A 92 -0.36 23.03 9.39
C GLU A 92 0.64 22.95 8.25
N ALA A 93 0.28 22.23 7.18
CA ALA A 93 1.11 22.05 6.01
C ALA A 93 0.65 23.00 4.89
N HIS A 94 1.59 23.67 4.25
CA HIS A 94 1.37 24.60 3.16
C HIS A 94 1.92 24.03 1.85
N GLY A 95 1.16 24.17 0.78
CA GLY A 95 1.58 23.73 -0.54
C GLY A 95 0.58 24.03 -1.63
N LEU A 96 0.69 23.31 -2.75
CA LEU A 96 -0.27 23.40 -3.85
C LEU A 96 -1.36 22.36 -3.66
N SER A 97 -2.62 22.73 -3.85
CA SER A 97 -3.73 21.79 -3.88
C SER A 97 -3.53 20.77 -5.00
N HIS A 98 -3.95 19.53 -4.75
CA HIS A 98 -3.96 18.49 -5.75
C HIS A 98 -5.02 18.73 -6.84
N GLU A 99 -6.10 19.44 -6.53
CA GLU A 99 -7.13 19.76 -7.52
C GLU A 99 -6.70 20.96 -8.38
N GLU A 100 -7.05 20.94 -9.67
CA GLU A 100 -6.89 22.09 -10.56
C GLU A 100 -7.69 23.29 -9.99
N PRO A 101 -7.15 24.52 -10.00
CA PRO A 101 -5.97 25.00 -10.72
C PRO A 101 -4.64 24.89 -9.95
N HIS A 102 -4.53 23.95 -9.00
CA HIS A 102 -3.36 23.79 -8.12
C HIS A 102 -3.06 25.05 -7.32
N ALA A 103 -4.10 25.70 -6.81
CA ALA A 103 -3.95 26.91 -6.00
C ALA A 103 -3.17 26.61 -4.70
N GLU A 104 -2.53 27.64 -4.15
CA GLU A 104 -1.94 27.57 -2.82
C GLU A 104 -3.02 27.23 -1.79
N SER A 105 -2.72 26.28 -0.92
CA SER A 105 -3.64 25.76 0.07
C SER A 105 -2.86 25.34 1.32
N SER A 106 -3.48 25.52 2.47
CA SER A 106 -2.98 25.00 3.74
C SER A 106 -3.94 23.95 4.29
N VAL A 107 -3.38 22.93 4.93
CA VAL A 107 -4.16 21.88 5.59
C VAL A 107 -3.65 21.71 7.00
N LYS A 108 -4.58 21.71 7.95
CA LYS A 108 -4.28 21.46 9.35
C LYS A 108 -4.75 20.07 9.75
N ALA A 109 -3.84 19.30 10.32
CA ALA A 109 -4.16 17.96 10.82
C ALA A 109 -3.39 17.61 12.08
N LYS A 110 -3.99 16.74 12.89
CA LYS A 110 -3.34 16.12 14.03
C LYS A 110 -2.75 14.78 13.62
N LEU A 111 -1.48 14.57 13.96
CA LEU A 111 -0.80 13.28 13.90
C LEU A 111 -0.63 12.73 15.30
N THR A 112 -0.87 11.43 15.45
CA THR A 112 -0.72 10.72 16.72
C THR A 112 0.23 9.56 16.54
N LYS A 113 1.15 9.41 17.49
CA LYS A 113 2.11 8.32 17.51
C LYS A 113 1.48 7.08 18.09
N ASN A 114 1.49 5.98 17.34
CA ASN A 114 1.00 4.71 17.84
C ASN A 114 2.03 4.00 18.75
N LYS A 115 1.63 2.88 19.38
CA LYS A 115 2.52 2.07 20.24
C LYS A 115 3.78 1.53 19.53
N LYS A 116 3.79 1.51 18.20
CA LYS A 116 4.94 1.09 17.37
C LYS A 116 5.83 2.27 16.95
N GLY A 117 5.51 3.48 17.42
CA GLY A 117 6.23 4.72 17.11
C GLY A 117 5.91 5.31 15.74
N ILE A 118 4.86 4.84 15.07
CA ILE A 118 4.45 5.28 13.74
C ILE A 118 3.48 6.45 13.89
N TRP A 119 3.69 7.51 13.10
CA TRP A 119 2.78 8.64 13.05
C TRP A 119 1.58 8.35 12.15
N GLU A 120 0.39 8.42 12.74
CA GLU A 120 -0.88 8.19 12.07
C GLU A 120 -1.71 9.48 12.06
N LEU A 121 -2.35 9.75 10.93
CA LEU A 121 -3.26 10.88 10.78
C LEU A 121 -4.56 10.61 11.55
N ASN A 122 -4.93 11.53 12.44
CA ASN A 122 -6.24 11.50 13.08
C ASN A 122 -7.29 12.13 12.15
N LYS A 123 -8.20 11.29 11.64
CA LYS A 123 -9.24 11.67 10.67
C LYS A 123 -10.30 12.62 11.25
N GLU A 124 -10.47 12.64 12.57
CA GLU A 124 -11.52 13.43 13.25
C GLU A 124 -11.14 14.90 13.44
N THR A 125 -9.86 15.24 13.22
CA THR A 125 -9.29 16.57 13.47
C THR A 125 -8.82 17.28 12.20
N LEU A 126 -9.28 16.84 11.02
CA LEU A 126 -9.05 17.57 9.79
C LEU A 126 -9.87 18.85 9.85
N VAL A 127 -9.20 19.94 10.19
CA VAL A 127 -9.77 21.28 10.10
C VAL A 127 -9.21 21.87 8.81
N ALA A 128 -9.94 21.70 7.71
CA ALA A 128 -9.73 22.55 6.55
C ALA A 128 -10.13 23.96 7.00
N ASN A 129 -9.16 24.86 7.14
CA ASN A 129 -9.47 26.25 7.43
C ASN A 129 -10.05 26.91 6.18
N GLU A 130 -11.07 27.73 6.44
CA GLU A 130 -11.95 28.40 5.49
C GLU A 130 -11.20 29.34 4.52
N LYS A 131 -11.85 29.55 3.36
CA LYS A 131 -11.48 30.46 2.26
C LYS A 131 -11.02 31.85 2.67
#